data_AF-A0A3N2ATR1-F1
#
_entry.id   AF-A0A3N2ATR1-F1
#
_cell.length_a   1.000
_cell.length_b   1.000
_cell.length_c   1.000
_cell.angle_alpha   90.00
_cell.angle_beta   90.00
_cell.angle_gamma   90.00
#
_symmetry.space_group_name_H-M   'P 1'
#
loop_
_entity.id
_entity.type
_entity.pdbx_description
1 polymer ?
#
loop_
_entity_poly.entity_id
_entity_poly.type
_entity_poly.pdbx_seq_one_letter_code
_entity_poly.pdbx_strand_id
1 'polypeptide(L)'
;MWTQRQARRVKAWLMLGLGLAILALVIPLVLRVYQQRWPDQGTRPLIVVATQGDGRPYTVQVRSEIDDAGEYRFRFAVELAEKSDSGAERAPIDFQLTLVGRGLEGAVSCGADAVAPSAVAAAELDPSTRRAYDIDRSSDLLSATGADVEESELAFLRIEGELSTIYAGDAVPALDASDGGRPLAHGCTIASTVLWATGGGSPMAAVRSTLFAPQFNATTIEGGDDELTGLQAYLWVERATSATIEDSYPVASPDSTGWSTWYTPSWFASDFLYTDQPTWLFENRDQSRFEQALLLFGGILLGLGLSLFQGGVSDLIEAHAREETAGQRGR
;
A
#
# COMPACT_ATOMS: atom_id res chain seq x y z
N MET A 1 32.78 59.00 -5.30
CA MET A 1 31.43 59.31 -4.81
C MET A 1 30.43 58.66 -5.75
N TRP A 2 29.70 57.64 -5.31
CA TRP A 2 28.59 57.09 -6.09
C TRP A 2 27.46 58.11 -6.12
N THR A 3 26.92 58.41 -7.30
CA THR A 3 25.76 59.31 -7.39
C THR A 3 24.55 58.60 -6.80
N GLN A 4 23.67 59.32 -6.08
CA GLN A 4 22.44 58.74 -5.51
C GLN A 4 21.59 57.95 -6.52
N ARG A 5 21.74 58.25 -7.82
CA ARG A 5 21.11 57.55 -8.94
C ARG A 5 21.66 56.15 -9.18
N GLN A 6 22.98 55.98 -9.18
CA GLN A 6 23.61 54.66 -9.29
C GLN A 6 23.27 53.78 -8.08
N ALA A 7 23.19 54.39 -6.88
CA ALA A 7 22.78 53.70 -5.66
C ALA A 7 21.37 53.10 -5.74
N ARG A 8 20.40 53.84 -6.28
CA ARG A 8 19.01 53.35 -6.41
C ARG A 8 18.86 52.27 -7.48
N ARG A 9 19.51 52.42 -8.64
CA ARG A 9 19.46 51.40 -9.70
C ARG A 9 20.07 50.07 -9.23
N VAL A 10 21.21 50.11 -8.55
CA VAL A 10 21.82 48.87 -8.03
C VAL A 10 20.98 48.27 -6.89
N LYS A 11 20.38 49.08 -6.02
CA LYS A 11 19.42 48.58 -5.04
C LYS A 11 18.23 47.87 -5.70
N ALA A 12 17.64 48.45 -6.75
CA ALA A 12 16.51 47.86 -7.45
C ALA A 12 16.88 46.52 -8.12
N TRP A 13 18.02 46.44 -8.80
CA TRP A 13 18.54 45.20 -9.38
C TRP A 13 18.84 44.13 -8.33
N LEU A 14 19.40 44.51 -7.16
CA LEU A 14 19.63 43.59 -6.06
C LEU A 14 18.32 43.05 -5.47
N MET A 15 17.30 43.88 -5.29
CA MET A 15 16.00 43.43 -4.79
C MET A 15 15.29 42.50 -5.78
N LEU A 16 15.38 42.80 -7.07
CA LEU A 16 14.78 41.99 -8.14
C LEU A 16 15.51 40.64 -8.29
N GLY A 17 16.84 40.64 -8.25
CA GLY A 17 17.66 39.42 -8.26
C GLY A 17 17.43 38.54 -7.03
N LEU A 18 17.34 39.13 -5.83
CA LEU A 18 17.04 38.40 -4.60
C LEU A 18 15.61 37.82 -4.64
N GLY A 19 14.62 38.58 -5.12
CA GLY A 19 13.25 38.10 -5.28
C GLY A 19 13.16 36.90 -6.23
N LEU A 20 13.82 36.98 -7.39
CA LEU A 20 13.89 35.88 -8.36
C LEU A 20 14.59 34.64 -7.79
N ALA A 21 15.69 34.81 -7.05
CA ALA A 21 16.40 33.71 -6.43
C ALA A 21 15.54 32.98 -5.38
N ILE A 22 14.80 33.74 -4.56
CA ILE A 22 13.86 33.17 -3.57
C ILE A 22 12.73 32.40 -4.30
N LEU A 23 12.14 32.99 -5.33
CA LEU A 23 11.07 32.34 -6.10
C LEU A 23 11.55 31.05 -6.77
N ALA A 24 12.73 31.08 -7.42
CA ALA A 24 13.31 29.92 -8.08
C ALA A 24 13.64 28.77 -7.13
N LEU A 25 13.94 29.06 -5.86
CA LEU A 25 14.22 28.05 -4.84
C LEU A 25 12.95 27.50 -4.19
N VAL A 26 11.97 28.36 -3.89
CA VAL A 26 10.77 27.98 -3.11
C VAL A 26 9.71 27.31 -3.96
N ILE A 27 9.50 27.73 -5.22
CA ILE A 27 8.44 27.17 -6.08
C ILE A 27 8.60 25.65 -6.31
N PRO A 28 9.79 25.12 -6.68
CA PRO A 28 9.96 23.67 -6.87
C PRO A 28 9.72 22.87 -5.59
N LEU A 29 10.10 23.45 -4.44
CA LEU A 29 9.96 22.84 -3.13
C LEU A 29 8.48 22.69 -2.73
N VAL A 30 7.67 23.73 -2.93
CA VAL A 30 6.23 23.73 -2.63
C VAL A 30 5.46 22.82 -3.60
N LEU A 31 5.80 22.83 -4.90
CA LEU A 31 5.16 21.97 -5.89
C LEU A 31 5.38 20.49 -5.61
N ARG A 32 6.57 20.11 -5.12
CA ARG A 32 6.88 18.72 -4.73
C ARG A 32 6.00 18.22 -3.58
N VAL A 33 5.64 19.09 -2.64
CA VAL A 33 4.73 18.75 -1.53
C VAL A 33 3.28 18.64 -2.01
N TYR A 34 2.86 19.50 -2.96
CA TYR A 34 1.48 19.55 -3.42
C TYR A 34 1.07 18.37 -4.34
N GLN A 35 2.00 17.81 -5.11
CA GLN A 35 1.71 16.71 -6.05
C GLN A 35 1.48 15.33 -5.39
N GLN A 36 1.57 15.20 -4.06
CA GLN A 36 1.47 13.92 -3.35
C GLN A 36 0.04 13.56 -2.88
N ARG A 37 -1.02 13.98 -3.59
CA ARG A 37 -2.40 13.57 -3.27
C ARG A 37 -2.75 12.26 -3.99
N TRP A 38 -3.16 11.27 -3.20
CA TRP A 38 -3.80 10.00 -3.56
C TRP A 38 -3.29 9.33 -4.84
N PRO A 39 -2.41 8.31 -4.76
CA PRO A 39 -2.49 7.22 -5.72
C PRO A 39 -3.80 6.50 -5.46
N ASP A 40 -4.81 6.83 -6.27
CA ASP A 40 -6.04 6.08 -6.42
C ASP A 40 -5.69 4.62 -6.77
N GLN A 41 -6.32 3.65 -6.08
CA GLN A 41 -6.44 2.23 -6.44
C GLN A 41 -5.22 1.58 -7.13
N GLY A 42 -4.07 1.54 -6.43
CA GLY A 42 -2.92 0.77 -6.88
C GLY A 42 -3.22 -0.73 -6.97
N THR A 43 -2.51 -1.42 -7.87
CA THR A 43 -2.55 -2.89 -7.97
C THR A 43 -2.04 -3.51 -6.67
N ARG A 44 -2.71 -4.57 -6.21
CA ARG A 44 -2.34 -5.35 -5.02
C ARG A 44 -2.25 -6.83 -5.37
N PRO A 45 -1.54 -7.63 -4.57
CA PRO A 45 -1.56 -9.08 -4.76
C PRO A 45 -2.97 -9.64 -4.55
N LEU A 46 -3.37 -10.53 -5.45
CA LEU A 46 -4.49 -11.44 -5.25
C LEU A 46 -3.93 -12.75 -4.72
N ILE A 47 -4.48 -13.23 -3.60
CA ILE A 47 -4.11 -14.51 -2.99
C ILE A 47 -5.33 -15.42 -3.03
N VAL A 48 -5.25 -16.52 -3.77
CA VAL A 48 -6.31 -17.52 -3.88
C VAL A 48 -5.89 -18.77 -3.10
N VAL A 49 -6.69 -19.14 -2.12
CA VAL A 49 -6.55 -20.40 -1.37
C VAL A 49 -7.60 -21.37 -1.90
N ALA A 50 -7.15 -22.36 -2.67
CA ALA A 50 -7.99 -23.49 -3.09
C ALA A 50 -7.69 -24.70 -2.20
N THR A 51 -8.72 -25.41 -1.75
CA THR A 51 -8.55 -26.58 -0.87
C THR A 51 -9.34 -27.79 -1.36
N GLN A 52 -8.88 -28.98 -0.97
CA GLN A 52 -9.55 -30.25 -1.19
C GLN A 52 -9.32 -31.18 0.00
N GLY A 53 -10.39 -31.73 0.54
CA GLY A 53 -10.41 -32.55 1.74
C GLY A 53 -11.41 -33.69 1.59
N ASP A 54 -12.09 -34.01 2.69
CA ASP A 54 -12.96 -35.18 2.82
C ASP A 54 -14.46 -34.86 2.71
N GLY A 55 -14.82 -33.71 2.14
CA GLY A 55 -16.21 -33.31 1.93
C GLY A 55 -16.85 -32.63 3.14
N ARG A 56 -16.08 -32.33 4.19
CA ARG A 56 -16.59 -31.65 5.39
C ARG A 56 -16.68 -30.14 5.19
N PRO A 57 -17.66 -29.47 5.84
CA PRO A 57 -17.76 -28.02 5.78
C PRO A 57 -16.59 -27.33 6.49
N TYR A 58 -15.97 -26.35 5.83
CA TYR A 58 -14.76 -25.69 6.33
C TYR A 58 -14.78 -24.17 6.14
N THR A 59 -13.98 -23.48 6.95
CA THR A 59 -13.71 -22.04 6.86
C THR A 59 -12.21 -21.84 6.66
N VAL A 60 -11.83 -20.98 5.73
CA VAL A 60 -10.43 -20.54 5.58
C VAL A 60 -10.20 -19.37 6.54
N GLN A 61 -9.27 -19.52 7.48
CA GLN A 61 -8.84 -18.43 8.34
C GLN A 61 -7.48 -17.91 7.87
N VAL A 62 -7.33 -16.59 7.78
CA VAL A 62 -6.10 -15.89 7.40
C VAL A 62 -5.75 -14.85 8.46
N ARG A 63 -4.49 -14.88 8.93
CA ARG A 63 -3.89 -13.83 9.75
C ARG A 63 -2.75 -13.18 9.00
N SER A 64 -2.89 -11.89 8.75
CA SER A 64 -1.86 -11.05 8.15
C SER A 64 -1.28 -10.10 9.19
N GLU A 65 0.02 -9.88 9.11
CA GLU A 65 0.75 -8.94 9.94
C GLU A 65 1.73 -8.15 9.10
N ILE A 66 1.92 -6.89 9.46
CA ILE A 66 2.97 -6.03 8.94
C ILE A 66 3.79 -5.55 10.12
N ASP A 67 5.10 -5.75 10.06
CA ASP A 67 6.02 -5.25 11.08
C ASP A 67 6.34 -3.75 10.94
N ASP A 68 7.11 -3.23 11.89
CA ASP A 68 7.53 -1.83 11.91
C ASP A 68 8.43 -1.40 10.73
N ALA A 69 8.99 -2.37 9.98
CA ALA A 69 9.75 -2.13 8.76
C ALA A 69 8.86 -2.08 7.50
N GLY A 70 7.61 -2.55 7.60
CA GLY A 70 6.64 -2.64 6.52
C GLY A 70 6.66 -3.98 5.79
N GLU A 71 7.38 -5.00 6.29
CA GLU A 71 7.35 -6.34 5.71
C GLU A 71 6.04 -7.03 6.06
N TYR A 72 5.43 -7.66 5.07
CA TYR A 72 4.14 -8.33 5.22
C TYR A 72 4.31 -9.83 5.34
N ARG A 73 3.65 -10.41 6.33
CA ARG A 73 3.56 -11.85 6.53
C ARG A 73 2.10 -12.23 6.65
N PHE A 74 1.73 -13.35 6.07
CA PHE A 74 0.43 -13.95 6.33
C PHE A 74 0.56 -15.44 6.58
N ARG A 75 -0.41 -15.95 7.31
CA ARG A 75 -0.61 -17.37 7.55
C ARG A 75 -2.07 -17.70 7.38
N PHE A 76 -2.36 -18.87 6.84
CA PHE A 76 -3.71 -19.39 6.76
C PHE A 76 -3.78 -20.80 7.36
N ALA A 77 -4.97 -21.14 7.82
CA ALA A 77 -5.34 -22.47 8.28
C ALA A 77 -6.77 -22.79 7.82
N VAL A 78 -7.10 -24.08 7.78
CA VAL A 78 -8.44 -24.55 7.43
C VAL A 78 -9.13 -25.05 8.69
N GLU A 79 -10.23 -24.39 9.05
CA GLU A 79 -11.04 -24.68 10.23
C GLU A 79 -12.24 -25.53 9.83
N LEU A 80 -12.46 -26.65 10.50
CA LEU A 80 -13.69 -27.42 10.35
C LEU A 80 -14.83 -26.77 11.12
N ALA A 81 -16.03 -26.74 10.53
CA ALA A 81 -17.22 -26.18 11.16
C ALA A 81 -17.65 -26.96 12.42
N GLU A 82 -17.32 -28.25 12.49
CA GLU A 82 -17.64 -29.09 13.64
C GLU A 82 -16.60 -28.94 14.76
N LYS A 83 -17.08 -28.57 15.95
CA LYS A 83 -16.28 -28.63 17.17
C LYS A 83 -16.15 -30.10 17.56
N SER A 84 -15.05 -30.74 17.18
CA SER A 84 -14.76 -32.09 17.65
C SER A 84 -14.55 -32.11 19.17
N ASP A 85 -14.97 -33.20 19.80
CA ASP A 85 -14.49 -33.57 21.12
C ASP A 85 -12.95 -33.64 21.10
N SER A 86 -12.30 -33.17 22.17
CA SER A 86 -10.85 -33.17 22.29
C SER A 86 -10.31 -34.59 22.11
N GLY A 87 -9.61 -34.85 21.01
CA GLY A 87 -8.97 -36.14 20.72
C GLY A 87 -9.41 -36.85 19.43
N ALA A 88 -10.35 -36.30 18.63
CA ALA A 88 -10.52 -36.81 17.27
C ALA A 88 -9.32 -36.45 16.39
N GLU A 89 -9.13 -37.24 15.34
CA GLU A 89 -8.10 -37.02 14.33
C GLU A 89 -8.49 -35.83 13.44
N ARG A 90 -7.55 -34.90 13.24
CA ARG A 90 -7.75 -33.75 12.34
C ARG A 90 -7.68 -34.24 10.90
N ALA A 91 -8.59 -33.75 10.05
CA ALA A 91 -8.58 -34.10 8.63
C ALA A 91 -7.31 -33.57 7.99
N PRO A 92 -6.63 -34.35 7.15
CA PRO A 92 -5.76 -33.76 6.15
C PRO A 92 -6.58 -33.06 5.07
N ILE A 93 -6.07 -31.92 4.61
CA ILE A 93 -6.60 -31.14 3.51
C ILE A 93 -5.44 -30.79 2.59
N ASP A 94 -5.58 -31.13 1.32
CA ASP A 94 -4.72 -30.65 0.26
C ASP A 94 -5.05 -29.18 -0.02
N PHE A 95 -4.03 -28.37 -0.21
CA PHE A 95 -4.20 -26.97 -0.58
C PHE A 95 -3.36 -26.61 -1.79
N GLN A 96 -3.88 -25.65 -2.55
CA GLN A 96 -3.17 -24.91 -3.56
C GLN A 96 -3.29 -23.42 -3.23
N LEU A 97 -2.14 -22.80 -2.94
CA LEU A 97 -2.01 -21.36 -2.75
C LEU A 97 -1.50 -20.74 -4.05
N THR A 98 -2.29 -19.84 -4.63
CA THR A 98 -1.91 -19.09 -5.84
C THR A 98 -1.81 -17.60 -5.51
N LEU A 99 -0.67 -16.99 -5.81
CA LEU A 99 -0.45 -15.55 -5.68
C LEU A 99 -0.34 -14.94 -7.08
N VAL A 100 -1.12 -13.88 -7.32
CA VAL A 100 -1.16 -13.17 -8.61
C VAL A 100 -0.93 -11.68 -8.38
N GLY A 101 -0.02 -11.08 -9.15
CA GLY A 101 0.29 -9.66 -8.98
C GLY A 101 1.57 -9.22 -9.68
N ARG A 102 1.75 -7.90 -9.77
CA ARG A 102 2.98 -7.29 -10.31
C ARG A 102 4.12 -7.43 -9.30
N GLY A 103 5.33 -7.73 -9.79
CA GLY A 103 6.55 -7.70 -8.97
C GLY A 103 6.64 -8.78 -7.89
N LEU A 104 5.82 -9.84 -7.96
CA LEU A 104 5.87 -10.96 -7.01
C LEU A 104 7.10 -11.86 -7.22
N GLU A 105 7.64 -11.94 -8.43
CA GLU A 105 8.82 -12.77 -8.74
C GLU A 105 10.02 -12.36 -7.88
N GLY A 106 10.52 -13.29 -7.08
CA GLY A 106 11.63 -13.05 -6.15
C GLY A 106 11.27 -12.20 -4.91
N ALA A 107 10.01 -11.79 -4.76
CA ALA A 107 9.52 -11.00 -3.64
C ALA A 107 8.68 -11.81 -2.64
N VAL A 108 8.45 -13.10 -2.90
CA VAL A 108 7.65 -13.99 -2.07
C VAL A 108 8.45 -15.19 -1.60
N SER A 109 8.33 -15.52 -0.32
CA SER A 109 8.88 -16.74 0.28
C SER A 109 7.86 -17.36 1.22
N CYS A 110 7.70 -18.68 1.21
CA CYS A 110 6.62 -19.37 1.92
C CYS A 110 7.10 -20.60 2.69
N GLY A 111 6.29 -21.01 3.67
CA GLY A 111 6.60 -22.11 4.58
C GLY A 111 7.71 -21.76 5.59
N ALA A 112 7.98 -22.71 6.49
CA ALA A 112 8.99 -22.55 7.54
C ALA A 112 10.42 -22.40 6.97
N ASP A 113 10.70 -23.04 5.83
CA ASP A 113 12.00 -23.00 5.16
C ASP A 113 12.15 -21.84 4.16
N ALA A 114 11.19 -20.91 4.10
CA ALA A 114 11.19 -19.75 3.20
C ALA A 114 11.40 -20.14 1.72
N VAL A 115 10.68 -21.16 1.27
CA VAL A 115 10.73 -21.69 -0.10
C VAL A 115 10.12 -20.68 -1.07
N ALA A 116 10.77 -20.47 -2.21
CA ALA A 116 10.22 -19.65 -3.29
C ALA A 116 9.06 -20.41 -3.99
N PRO A 117 7.88 -19.79 -4.15
CA PRO A 117 6.80 -20.35 -4.96
C PRO A 117 7.25 -20.67 -6.39
N SER A 118 6.61 -21.67 -7.01
CA SER A 118 6.84 -21.98 -8.43
C SER A 118 6.08 -21.03 -9.34
N ALA A 119 6.73 -20.48 -10.36
CA ALA A 119 6.04 -19.72 -11.40
C ALA A 119 5.20 -20.67 -12.27
N VAL A 120 3.98 -20.27 -12.61
CA VAL A 120 3.05 -21.02 -13.47
C VAL A 120 2.50 -20.11 -14.55
N ALA A 121 2.08 -20.65 -15.69
CA ALA A 121 1.35 -19.85 -16.66
C ALA A 121 -0.10 -19.64 -16.22
N ALA A 122 -0.70 -18.50 -16.57
CA ALA A 122 -2.11 -18.22 -16.25
C ALA A 122 -3.10 -19.24 -16.84
N ALA A 123 -2.71 -19.92 -17.93
CA ALA A 123 -3.48 -20.99 -18.58
C ALA A 123 -3.31 -22.36 -17.89
N GLU A 124 -2.33 -22.51 -17.00
CA GLU A 124 -2.04 -23.73 -16.24
C GLU A 124 -2.62 -23.68 -14.81
N LEU A 125 -3.35 -22.62 -14.48
CA LEU A 125 -4.10 -22.52 -13.24
C LEU A 125 -5.20 -23.57 -13.21
N ASP A 126 -5.41 -24.15 -12.03
CA ASP A 126 -6.59 -24.98 -11.77
C ASP A 126 -7.87 -24.20 -12.14
N PRO A 127 -8.89 -24.83 -12.74
CA PRO A 127 -10.08 -24.13 -13.22
C PRO A 127 -10.80 -23.28 -12.17
N SER A 128 -10.83 -23.69 -10.90
CA SER A 128 -11.45 -22.87 -9.84
C SER A 128 -10.60 -21.63 -9.54
N THR A 129 -9.28 -21.79 -9.51
CA THR A 129 -8.33 -20.68 -9.34
C THR A 129 -8.35 -19.74 -10.54
N ARG A 130 -8.46 -20.27 -11.76
CA ARG A 130 -8.61 -19.46 -12.98
C ARG A 130 -9.90 -18.65 -12.93
N ARG A 131 -11.02 -19.27 -12.55
CA ARG A 131 -12.30 -18.58 -12.37
C ARG A 131 -12.20 -17.47 -11.32
N ALA A 132 -11.54 -17.73 -10.19
CA ALA A 132 -11.29 -16.73 -9.16
C ALA A 132 -10.52 -15.51 -9.70
N TYR A 133 -9.48 -15.75 -10.50
CA TYR A 133 -8.71 -14.71 -11.16
C TYR A 133 -9.53 -13.93 -12.20
N ASP A 134 -10.30 -14.63 -13.05
CA ASP A 134 -11.12 -13.99 -14.08
C ASP A 134 -12.24 -13.13 -13.45
N ILE A 135 -12.83 -13.55 -12.33
CA ILE A 135 -13.79 -12.75 -11.55
C ILE A 135 -13.12 -11.47 -11.03
N ASP A 136 -11.94 -11.59 -10.40
CA ASP A 136 -11.16 -10.45 -9.92
C ASP A 136 -10.87 -9.45 -11.04
N ARG A 137 -10.40 -9.94 -12.19
CA ARG A 137 -10.06 -9.11 -13.36
C ARG A 137 -11.28 -8.40 -13.96
N SER A 138 -12.45 -9.03 -13.90
CA SER A 138 -13.70 -8.47 -14.45
C SER A 138 -14.38 -7.43 -13.55
N SER A 139 -13.88 -7.25 -12.32
CA SER A 139 -14.51 -6.39 -11.31
C SER A 139 -13.88 -5.00 -11.28
N ASP A 140 -14.46 -4.03 -11.99
CA ASP A 140 -13.92 -2.66 -12.07
C ASP A 140 -13.75 -1.96 -10.71
N LEU A 141 -14.51 -2.35 -9.67
CA LEU A 141 -14.48 -1.74 -8.34
C LEU A 141 -13.78 -2.59 -7.27
N LEU A 142 -13.56 -3.89 -7.53
CA LEU A 142 -13.03 -4.85 -6.56
C LEU A 142 -11.94 -5.73 -7.18
N SER A 143 -11.26 -5.26 -8.25
CA SER A 143 -10.13 -5.96 -8.84
C SER A 143 -8.87 -5.69 -8.04
N ALA A 144 -8.24 -6.72 -7.50
CA ALA A 144 -6.94 -6.61 -6.85
C ALA A 144 -5.84 -6.40 -7.89
N THR A 145 -5.93 -7.14 -9.00
CA THR A 145 -4.92 -7.12 -10.06
C THR A 145 -5.03 -5.90 -10.98
N GLY A 146 -6.18 -5.20 -10.96
CA GLY A 146 -6.49 -4.03 -11.76
C GLY A 146 -7.04 -4.41 -13.13
N ALA A 147 -8.25 -3.93 -13.46
CA ALA A 147 -8.94 -4.26 -14.72
C ALA A 147 -8.12 -3.86 -15.98
N ASP A 148 -7.36 -2.76 -15.87
CA ASP A 148 -6.54 -2.22 -16.96
C ASP A 148 -5.15 -2.87 -17.09
N VAL A 149 -4.78 -3.80 -16.22
CA VAL A 149 -3.45 -4.44 -16.24
C VAL A 149 -3.45 -5.62 -17.21
N GLU A 150 -2.48 -5.65 -18.12
CA GLU A 150 -2.33 -6.78 -19.05
C GLU A 150 -1.90 -8.05 -18.28
N GLU A 151 -2.46 -9.22 -18.64
CA GLU A 151 -2.12 -10.49 -17.99
C GLU A 151 -0.61 -10.78 -18.04
N SER A 152 0.07 -10.33 -19.08
CA SER A 152 1.53 -10.44 -19.26
C SER A 152 2.36 -9.60 -18.28
N GLU A 153 1.75 -8.64 -17.57
CA GLU A 153 2.42 -7.86 -16.52
C GLU A 153 2.32 -8.54 -15.14
N LEU A 154 1.54 -9.60 -15.03
CA LEU A 154 1.28 -10.30 -13.78
C LEU A 154 2.17 -11.55 -13.68
N ALA A 155 2.74 -11.73 -12.49
CA ALA A 155 3.33 -13.00 -12.11
C ALA A 155 2.25 -13.89 -11.48
N PHE A 156 2.28 -15.17 -11.82
CA PHE A 156 1.43 -16.20 -11.24
C PHE A 156 2.33 -17.20 -10.51
N LEU A 157 2.22 -17.23 -9.19
CA LEU A 157 3.05 -18.03 -8.32
C LEU A 157 2.17 -19.07 -7.61
N ARG A 158 2.62 -20.32 -7.56
CA ARG A 158 1.88 -21.43 -6.95
C ARG A 158 2.71 -22.19 -5.92
N ILE A 159 2.03 -22.58 -4.85
CA ILE A 159 2.49 -23.56 -3.87
C ILE A 159 1.36 -24.55 -3.62
N GLU A 160 1.73 -25.81 -3.52
CA GLU A 160 0.84 -26.91 -3.18
C GLU A 160 1.39 -27.64 -1.96
N GLY A 161 0.51 -28.21 -1.16
CA GLY A 161 0.89 -29.00 0.00
C GLY A 161 -0.31 -29.57 0.73
N GLU A 162 -0.05 -30.14 1.90
CA GLU A 162 -1.07 -30.75 2.75
C GLU A 162 -1.02 -30.09 4.14
N LEU A 163 -2.18 -29.86 4.75
CA LEU A 163 -2.34 -29.32 6.10
C LEU A 163 -3.29 -30.20 6.92
N SER A 164 -3.08 -30.24 8.22
CA SER A 164 -4.11 -30.70 9.14
C SER A 164 -5.07 -29.56 9.50
N THR A 165 -6.37 -29.86 9.53
CA THR A 165 -7.41 -28.90 9.93
C THR A 165 -7.27 -28.45 11.38
N ILE A 166 -7.74 -27.25 11.69
CA ILE A 166 -7.98 -26.78 13.06
C ILE A 166 -9.47 -26.90 13.43
N TYR A 167 -9.78 -26.79 14.73
CA TYR A 167 -11.16 -26.91 15.20
C TYR A 167 -11.87 -25.57 15.27
N ALA A 168 -13.21 -25.63 15.24
CA ALA A 168 -14.07 -24.47 15.39
C ALA A 168 -13.70 -23.61 16.63
N GLY A 169 -13.31 -22.37 16.39
CA GLY A 169 -12.89 -21.39 17.41
C GLY A 169 -11.40 -21.41 17.76
N ASP A 170 -10.60 -22.30 17.17
CA ASP A 170 -9.14 -22.26 17.30
C ASP A 170 -8.59 -21.01 16.59
N ALA A 171 -7.58 -20.38 17.19
CA ALA A 171 -6.81 -19.34 16.52
C ALA A 171 -5.88 -19.97 15.47
N VAL A 172 -5.61 -19.25 14.38
CA VAL A 172 -4.62 -19.67 13.38
C VAL A 172 -3.28 -19.97 14.06
N PRO A 173 -2.76 -21.21 13.95
CA PRO A 173 -1.54 -21.64 14.63
C PRO A 173 -0.27 -20.94 14.13
N ALA A 174 0.82 -21.04 14.89
CA ALA A 174 2.15 -20.66 14.40
C ALA A 174 2.61 -21.57 13.25
N LEU A 175 3.54 -21.11 12.42
CA LEU A 175 3.99 -21.85 11.23
C LEU A 175 4.69 -23.18 11.53
N ASP A 176 5.24 -23.33 12.74
CA ASP A 176 5.90 -24.54 13.22
C ASP A 176 4.94 -25.51 13.93
N ALA A 177 3.68 -25.13 14.11
CA ALA A 177 2.68 -25.98 14.75
C ALA A 177 2.27 -27.13 13.82
N SER A 178 2.26 -28.36 14.36
CA SER A 178 1.92 -29.57 13.61
C SER A 178 1.06 -30.53 14.42
N ASP A 179 0.32 -31.39 13.71
CA ASP A 179 -0.40 -32.54 14.24
C ASP A 179 0.03 -33.80 13.49
N GLY A 180 0.53 -34.81 14.22
CA GLY A 180 1.08 -36.02 13.59
C GLY A 180 2.21 -35.77 12.58
N GLY A 181 2.93 -34.65 12.68
CA GLY A 181 3.96 -34.23 11.72
C GLY A 181 3.44 -33.46 10.49
N ARG A 182 2.13 -33.27 10.36
CA ARG A 182 1.52 -32.43 9.32
C ARG A 182 1.36 -31.00 9.83
N PRO A 183 1.71 -29.96 9.06
CA PRO A 183 1.55 -28.58 9.50
C PRO A 183 0.07 -28.22 9.70
N LEU A 184 -0.22 -27.37 10.68
CA LEU A 184 -1.58 -26.87 10.94
C LEU A 184 -1.89 -25.52 10.27
N ALA A 185 -0.85 -24.87 9.76
CA ALA A 185 -0.94 -23.62 9.04
C ALA A 185 0.14 -23.56 7.96
N HIS A 186 -0.13 -22.81 6.91
CA HIS A 186 0.88 -22.41 5.92
C HIS A 186 0.94 -20.90 5.87
N GLY A 187 2.06 -20.33 5.45
CA GLY A 187 2.18 -18.88 5.36
C GLY A 187 3.30 -18.43 4.47
N CYS A 188 3.27 -17.15 4.12
CA CYS A 188 4.25 -16.51 3.27
C CYS A 188 4.60 -15.11 3.77
N THR A 189 5.80 -14.69 3.39
CA THR A 189 6.27 -13.32 3.46
C THR A 189 6.21 -12.72 2.06
N ILE A 190 5.73 -11.48 1.96
CA ILE A 190 5.74 -10.67 0.74
C ILE A 190 6.55 -9.41 1.01
N ALA A 191 7.51 -9.13 0.14
CA ALA A 191 8.37 -7.96 0.28
C ALA A 191 7.55 -6.66 0.23
N SER A 192 7.94 -5.70 1.06
CA SER A 192 7.26 -4.41 1.17
C SER A 192 7.16 -3.64 -0.15
N THR A 193 8.10 -3.84 -1.07
CA THR A 193 8.11 -3.21 -2.40
C THR A 193 6.91 -3.57 -3.27
N VAL A 194 6.20 -4.65 -2.96
CA VAL A 194 5.00 -5.10 -3.70
C VAL A 194 3.74 -4.42 -3.17
N LEU A 195 3.67 -4.18 -1.86
CA LEU A 195 2.44 -3.77 -1.17
C LEU A 195 2.37 -2.28 -0.90
N TRP A 196 3.52 -1.60 -0.90
CA TRP A 196 3.62 -0.22 -0.48
C TRP A 196 3.95 0.70 -1.65
N ALA A 197 3.07 1.67 -1.89
CA ALA A 197 3.43 2.85 -2.66
C ALA A 197 4.08 3.87 -1.72
N THR A 198 5.37 4.10 -1.88
CA THR A 198 6.13 5.07 -1.10
C THR A 198 6.77 6.11 -2.02
N GLY A 199 7.02 7.31 -1.51
CA GLY A 199 7.87 8.31 -2.17
C GLY A 199 9.38 7.99 -2.09
N GLY A 200 9.76 6.76 -1.70
CA GLY A 200 11.13 6.29 -1.44
C GLY A 200 11.38 5.93 0.03
N GLY A 201 12.30 4.99 0.28
CA GLY A 201 12.69 4.53 1.62
C GLY A 201 11.80 3.42 2.20
N SER A 202 11.96 3.14 3.49
CA SER A 202 11.06 2.21 4.22
C SER A 202 9.66 2.82 4.33
N PRO A 203 8.58 2.04 4.08
CA PRO A 203 7.21 2.58 4.10
C PRO A 203 6.86 3.31 5.39
N MET A 204 7.21 2.73 6.54
CA MET A 204 6.90 3.30 7.85
C MET A 204 7.74 4.54 8.22
N ALA A 205 8.80 4.82 7.46
CA ALA A 205 9.66 5.99 7.63
C ALA A 205 9.41 7.08 6.57
N ALA A 206 8.72 6.76 5.48
CA ALA A 206 8.40 7.71 4.42
C ALA A 206 7.49 8.84 4.92
N VAL A 207 7.59 10.04 4.33
CA VAL A 207 6.67 11.16 4.63
C VAL A 207 5.22 10.69 4.57
N ARG A 208 4.93 9.94 3.49
CA ARG A 208 3.64 9.38 3.19
C ARG A 208 3.84 8.04 2.48
N SER A 209 3.00 7.08 2.82
CA SER A 209 2.98 5.77 2.19
C SER A 209 1.57 5.22 2.15
N THR A 210 1.21 4.57 1.06
CA THR A 210 -0.08 3.87 0.93
C THR A 210 0.18 2.37 0.96
N LEU A 211 -0.49 1.68 1.87
CA LEU A 211 -0.56 0.22 1.89
C LEU A 211 -1.71 -0.24 1.00
N PHE A 212 -1.39 -1.09 0.03
CA PHE A 212 -2.34 -1.86 -0.76
C PHE A 212 -2.27 -3.31 -0.31
N ALA A 213 -2.99 -3.64 0.78
CA ALA A 213 -2.96 -4.98 1.34
C ALA A 213 -3.56 -6.00 0.35
N PRO A 214 -3.11 -7.27 0.36
CA PRO A 214 -3.62 -8.29 -0.56
C PRO A 214 -5.13 -8.51 -0.42
N GLN A 215 -5.75 -8.93 -1.51
CA GLN A 215 -7.09 -9.50 -1.47
C GLN A 215 -6.98 -11.01 -1.29
N PHE A 216 -7.86 -11.58 -0.46
CA PHE A 216 -7.95 -13.02 -0.26
C PHE A 216 -9.21 -13.57 -0.91
N ASN A 217 -9.02 -14.62 -1.70
CA ASN A 217 -10.10 -15.44 -2.22
C ASN A 217 -9.96 -16.86 -1.67
N ALA A 218 -11.09 -17.51 -1.41
CA ALA A 218 -11.16 -18.91 -1.02
C ALA A 218 -12.07 -19.67 -1.97
N THR A 219 -11.64 -20.86 -2.38
CA THR A 219 -12.38 -21.75 -3.27
C THR A 219 -12.02 -23.21 -3.02
N THR A 220 -12.64 -24.13 -3.75
CA THR A 220 -12.33 -25.57 -3.73
C THR A 220 -11.51 -25.94 -4.96
N ILE A 221 -10.62 -26.92 -4.86
CA ILE A 221 -9.95 -27.49 -6.04
C ILE A 221 -10.98 -28.25 -6.88
N GLU A 222 -10.91 -28.18 -8.21
CA GLU A 222 -11.89 -28.83 -9.07
C GLU A 222 -11.99 -30.35 -8.80
N GLY A 223 -13.23 -30.82 -8.62
CA GLY A 223 -13.50 -32.23 -8.31
C GLY A 223 -13.44 -32.59 -6.82
N GLY A 224 -13.16 -31.63 -5.94
CA GLY A 224 -13.35 -31.79 -4.49
C GLY A 224 -14.81 -31.73 -4.08
N ASP A 225 -15.16 -32.48 -3.04
CA ASP A 225 -16.52 -32.52 -2.46
C ASP A 225 -16.68 -31.56 -1.26
N ASP A 226 -15.66 -30.75 -0.94
CA ASP A 226 -15.70 -29.90 0.25
C ASP A 226 -16.72 -28.77 0.13
N GLU A 227 -17.30 -28.42 1.28
CA GLU A 227 -18.22 -27.28 1.41
C GLU A 227 -17.50 -26.10 2.06
N LEU A 228 -17.07 -25.13 1.24
CA LEU A 228 -16.61 -23.86 1.76
C LEU A 228 -17.78 -23.16 2.47
N THR A 229 -17.59 -22.78 3.73
CA THR A 229 -18.62 -22.12 4.57
C THR A 229 -18.24 -20.71 4.97
N GLY A 230 -16.96 -20.36 4.89
CA GLY A 230 -16.49 -19.05 5.32
C GLY A 230 -15.05 -18.74 4.94
N LEU A 231 -14.75 -17.44 4.97
CA LEU A 231 -13.43 -16.86 4.82
C LEU A 231 -13.29 -15.78 5.88
N GLN A 232 -12.33 -15.93 6.78
CA GLN A 232 -12.02 -14.97 7.83
C GLN A 232 -10.62 -14.46 7.63
N ALA A 233 -10.46 -13.22 7.19
CA ALA A 233 -9.15 -12.59 7.07
C ALA A 233 -9.01 -11.41 8.03
N TYR A 234 -7.83 -11.29 8.62
CA TYR A 234 -7.48 -10.23 9.57
C TYR A 234 -6.14 -9.61 9.19
N LEU A 235 -6.04 -8.29 9.29
CA LEU A 235 -4.79 -7.54 9.13
C LEU A 235 -4.44 -6.85 10.45
N TRP A 236 -3.20 -7.05 10.88
CA TRP A 236 -2.53 -6.26 11.90
C TRP A 236 -1.37 -5.49 11.28
N VAL A 237 -1.19 -4.23 11.67
CA VAL A 237 -0.02 -3.42 11.32
C VAL A 237 0.59 -2.87 12.58
N GLU A 238 1.85 -3.20 12.83
CA GLU A 238 2.62 -2.72 13.97
C GLU A 238 2.86 -1.21 13.87
N ARG A 239 2.78 -0.53 15.02
CA ARG A 239 3.00 0.91 15.11
C ARG A 239 4.49 1.23 15.10
N ALA A 240 4.97 1.76 13.98
CA ALA A 240 6.23 2.48 13.96
C ALA A 240 6.12 3.81 14.73
N THR A 241 7.18 4.21 15.45
CA THR A 241 7.18 5.34 16.40
C THR A 241 6.68 6.67 15.81
N SER A 242 6.89 6.90 14.51
CA SER A 242 6.58 8.16 13.83
C SER A 242 5.42 8.06 12.83
N ALA A 243 4.91 6.85 12.55
CA ALA A 243 3.83 6.65 11.59
C ALA A 243 2.45 6.85 12.25
N THR A 244 1.54 7.46 11.51
CA THR A 244 0.12 7.59 11.86
C THR A 244 -0.75 7.29 10.66
N ILE A 245 -1.89 6.64 10.87
CA ILE A 245 -2.90 6.48 9.83
C ILE A 245 -3.60 7.82 9.63
N GLU A 246 -3.51 8.34 8.41
CA GLU A 246 -4.23 9.52 7.95
C GLU A 246 -5.63 9.13 7.47
N ASP A 247 -5.73 8.04 6.71
CA ASP A 247 -7.01 7.49 6.24
C ASP A 247 -6.92 5.96 6.09
N SER A 248 -8.04 5.27 6.19
CA SER A 248 -8.09 3.82 6.05
C SER A 248 -9.47 3.36 5.60
N TYR A 249 -9.47 2.44 4.62
CA TYR A 249 -10.65 1.66 4.27
C TYR A 249 -10.31 0.16 4.30
N PRO A 250 -11.13 -0.70 4.94
CA PRO A 250 -12.10 -0.31 5.97
C PRO A 250 -11.39 0.43 7.13
N VAL A 251 -12.18 1.11 7.96
CA VAL A 251 -11.63 1.92 9.07
C VAL A 251 -10.83 1.03 10.01
N ALA A 252 -9.53 1.34 10.16
CA ALA A 252 -8.65 0.60 11.04
C ALA A 252 -8.98 0.90 12.52
N SER A 253 -9.02 -0.16 13.33
CA SER A 253 -9.16 -0.08 14.78
C SER A 253 -7.78 0.12 15.42
N PRO A 254 -7.51 1.27 16.07
CA PRO A 254 -6.22 1.55 16.69
C PRO A 254 -6.06 0.84 18.04
N ASP A 255 -4.83 0.44 18.33
CA ASP A 255 -4.37 0.00 19.66
C ASP A 255 -3.06 0.75 20.00
N SER A 256 -2.59 0.58 21.23
CA SER A 256 -1.31 1.01 21.78
C SER A 256 -0.11 0.56 20.94
N THR A 257 -0.15 -0.65 20.37
CA THR A 257 0.98 -1.25 19.64
C THR A 257 0.80 -1.27 18.12
N GLY A 258 -0.35 -0.86 17.59
CA GLY A 258 -0.62 -0.98 16.15
C GLY A 258 -2.03 -0.57 15.75
N TRP A 259 -2.42 -1.06 14.58
CA TRP A 259 -3.76 -0.92 14.02
C TRP A 259 -4.21 -2.23 13.42
N SER A 260 -5.52 -2.43 13.37
CA SER A 260 -6.08 -3.66 12.83
C SER A 260 -7.37 -3.48 12.07
N THR A 261 -7.68 -4.44 11.20
CA THR A 261 -9.01 -4.58 10.66
C THR A 261 -9.33 -6.04 10.33
N TRP A 262 -10.61 -6.35 10.35
CA TRP A 262 -11.14 -7.56 9.73
C TRP A 262 -11.55 -7.24 8.32
N TYR A 263 -11.21 -8.14 7.41
CA TYR A 263 -11.71 -8.09 6.04
C TYR A 263 -13.18 -8.46 6.02
N THR A 264 -13.91 -7.91 5.06
CA THR A 264 -15.33 -8.22 4.83
C THR A 264 -15.43 -9.29 3.72
N PRO A 265 -15.74 -10.56 4.05
CA PRO A 265 -15.95 -11.57 3.02
C PRO A 265 -17.28 -11.38 2.30
N SER A 266 -17.31 -11.69 1.01
CA SER A 266 -18.49 -11.65 0.16
C SER A 266 -18.57 -12.91 -0.71
N TRP A 267 -19.79 -13.40 -0.91
CA TRP A 267 -20.08 -14.55 -1.76
C TRP A 267 -20.30 -14.11 -3.21
N PHE A 268 -19.65 -14.76 -4.15
CA PHE A 268 -20.02 -14.66 -5.58
C PHE A 268 -20.85 -15.88 -6.02
N ALA A 269 -20.50 -17.07 -5.54
CA ALA A 269 -21.14 -18.36 -5.79
C ALA A 269 -20.94 -19.27 -4.58
N SER A 270 -21.63 -20.41 -4.48
CA SER A 270 -21.58 -21.31 -3.30
C SER A 270 -20.19 -21.87 -2.99
N ASP A 271 -19.27 -21.85 -3.95
CA ASP A 271 -17.92 -22.41 -3.92
C ASP A 271 -16.81 -21.34 -3.94
N PHE A 272 -17.19 -20.05 -3.82
CA PHE A 272 -16.25 -18.94 -3.97
C PHE A 272 -16.57 -17.76 -3.06
N LEU A 273 -15.59 -17.43 -2.23
CA LEU A 273 -15.55 -16.26 -1.35
C LEU A 273 -14.38 -15.36 -1.75
N TYR A 274 -14.60 -14.06 -1.63
CA TYR A 274 -13.55 -13.05 -1.78
C TYR A 274 -13.67 -12.01 -0.67
N THR A 275 -12.57 -11.37 -0.31
CA THR A 275 -12.57 -10.28 0.66
C THR A 275 -12.64 -8.91 -0.01
N ASP A 276 -13.02 -7.89 0.77
CA ASP A 276 -12.70 -6.51 0.45
C ASP A 276 -11.18 -6.25 0.37
N GLN A 277 -10.81 -5.02 0.01
CA GLN A 277 -9.45 -4.63 -0.31
C GLN A 277 -8.94 -3.50 0.59
N PRO A 278 -8.32 -3.82 1.74
CA PRO A 278 -7.85 -2.80 2.64
C PRO A 278 -6.82 -1.88 1.98
N THR A 279 -7.06 -0.58 2.09
CA THR A 279 -6.18 0.47 1.56
C THR A 279 -5.99 1.51 2.64
N TRP A 280 -4.77 1.61 3.16
CA TRP A 280 -4.46 2.46 4.30
C TRP A 280 -3.40 3.49 3.92
N LEU A 281 -3.71 4.76 4.20
CA LEU A 281 -2.82 5.88 4.00
C LEU A 281 -2.13 6.21 5.32
N PHE A 282 -0.81 6.11 5.31
CA PHE A 282 0.04 6.48 6.43
C PHE A 282 0.75 7.79 6.14
N GLU A 283 0.91 8.59 7.19
CA GLU A 283 1.72 9.78 7.20
C GLU A 283 2.71 9.73 8.37
N ASN A 284 3.95 10.13 8.13
CA ASN A 284 4.93 10.29 9.18
C ASN A 284 4.71 11.64 9.85
N ARG A 285 4.29 11.62 11.12
CA ARG A 285 3.95 12.81 11.91
C ARG A 285 5.10 13.81 11.96
N ASP A 286 6.33 13.33 12.11
CA ASP A 286 7.48 14.20 12.34
C ASP A 286 7.93 14.85 11.01
N GLN A 287 7.84 14.13 9.89
CA GLN A 287 8.06 14.70 8.56
C GLN A 287 6.92 15.60 8.11
N SER A 288 5.65 15.24 8.35
CA SER A 288 4.49 16.09 8.06
C SER A 288 4.56 17.42 8.80
N ARG A 289 4.97 17.42 10.08
CA ARG A 289 5.24 18.66 10.82
C ARG A 289 6.37 19.50 10.20
N PHE A 290 7.43 18.85 9.72
CA PHE A 290 8.50 19.54 9.00
C PHE A 290 8.00 20.14 7.68
N GLU A 291 7.22 19.41 6.89
CA GLU A 291 6.63 19.90 5.64
C GLU A 291 5.63 21.04 5.87
N GLN A 292 4.80 20.96 6.91
CA GLN A 292 3.91 22.04 7.31
C GLN A 292 4.69 23.29 7.70
N ALA A 293 5.78 23.13 8.47
CA ALA A 293 6.67 24.25 8.79
C ALA A 293 7.33 24.80 7.51
N LEU A 294 7.79 23.93 6.61
CA LEU A 294 8.40 24.31 5.33
C LEU A 294 7.42 25.06 4.43
N LEU A 295 6.16 24.65 4.37
CA LEU A 295 5.09 25.34 3.65
C LEU A 295 4.79 26.71 4.27
N LEU A 296 4.75 26.80 5.60
CA LEU A 296 4.53 28.04 6.31
C LEU A 296 5.68 29.04 6.07
N PHE A 297 6.93 28.62 6.28
CA PHE A 297 8.11 29.46 6.04
C PHE A 297 8.33 29.72 4.56
N GLY A 298 8.04 28.75 3.69
CA GLY A 298 8.05 28.89 2.24
C GLY A 298 7.05 29.95 1.78
N GLY A 299 5.83 29.94 2.31
CA GLY A 299 4.82 30.97 2.05
C GLY A 299 5.28 32.37 2.48
N ILE A 300 5.91 32.49 3.65
CA ILE A 300 6.50 33.75 4.12
C ILE A 300 7.60 34.24 3.16
N LEU A 301 8.52 33.36 2.76
CA LEU A 301 9.60 33.70 1.83
C LEU A 301 9.07 34.06 0.44
N LEU A 302 8.04 33.37 -0.05
CA LEU A 302 7.41 33.66 -1.34
C LEU A 302 6.75 35.05 -1.33
N GLY A 303 6.05 35.40 -0.24
CA GLY A 303 5.51 36.74 -0.02
C GLY A 303 6.59 37.82 0.05
N LEU A 304 7.72 37.54 0.70
CA LEU A 304 8.87 38.44 0.75
C LEU A 304 9.53 38.60 -0.62
N GLY A 305 9.72 37.52 -1.38
CA GLY A 305 10.27 37.52 -2.74
C GLY A 305 9.41 38.33 -3.70
N LEU A 306 8.08 38.15 -3.67
CA LEU A 306 7.13 38.94 -4.46
C LEU A 306 7.17 40.42 -4.09
N SER A 307 7.23 40.73 -2.79
CA SER A 307 7.29 42.12 -2.31
C SER A 307 8.58 42.83 -2.76
N LEU A 308 9.72 42.14 -2.70
CA LEU A 308 11.01 42.65 -3.18
C LEU A 308 11.03 42.81 -4.70
N PHE A 309 10.46 41.85 -5.44
CA PHE A 309 10.32 41.92 -6.89
C PHE A 309 9.47 43.12 -7.31
N GLN A 310 8.28 43.28 -6.72
CA GLN A 310 7.38 44.41 -6.98
C GLN A 310 8.04 45.74 -6.63
N GLY A 311 8.73 45.83 -5.47
CA GLY A 311 9.48 47.01 -5.08
C GLY A 311 10.60 47.37 -6.05
N GLY A 312 11.37 46.37 -6.51
CA GLY A 312 12.42 46.56 -7.50
C GLY A 312 11.89 47.04 -8.86
N VAL A 313 10.77 46.47 -9.34
CA VAL A 313 10.11 46.91 -10.57
C VAL A 313 9.56 48.33 -10.43
N SER A 314 8.90 48.65 -9.31
CA SER A 314 8.38 50.00 -9.04
C SER A 314 9.51 51.04 -9.02
N ASP A 315 10.62 50.74 -8.34
CA ASP A 315 11.80 51.62 -8.30
C ASP A 315 12.43 51.83 -9.68
N LEU A 316 12.43 50.80 -10.54
CA LEU A 316 12.92 50.88 -11.93
C LEU A 316 11.99 51.74 -12.80
N ILE A 317 10.67 51.55 -12.70
CA ILE A 317 9.67 52.34 -13.43
C ILE A 317 9.75 53.81 -13.01
N GLU A 318 9.82 54.10 -11.71
CA GLU A 318 9.99 55.46 -11.19
C GLU A 318 11.31 56.10 -11.64
N ALA A 319 12.40 55.34 -11.66
CA ALA A 319 13.68 55.84 -12.14
C ALA A 319 13.62 56.19 -13.63
N HIS A 320 12.89 55.41 -14.43
CA HIS A 320 12.72 55.65 -15.87
C HIS A 320 11.79 56.84 -16.16
N ALA A 321 10.63 56.93 -15.50
CA ALA A 321 9.70 58.04 -15.68
C ALA A 321 10.30 59.41 -15.31
N ARG A 322 11.22 59.45 -14.34
CA ARG A 322 11.96 60.66 -13.97
C ARG A 322 13.04 61.06 -14.99
N GLU A 323 13.55 60.11 -15.77
CA GLU A 323 14.51 60.39 -16.84
C GLU A 323 13.84 61.05 -18.05
N GLU A 324 12.63 60.62 -18.40
CA GLU A 324 11.85 61.24 -19.46
C GLU A 324 11.46 62.69 -19.10
N THR A 325 11.05 62.94 -17.86
CA THR A 325 10.69 64.29 -17.38
C THR A 325 11.89 65.22 -17.20
N ALA A 326 13.07 64.69 -16.84
CA ALA A 326 14.30 65.49 -16.80
C ALA A 326 14.84 65.81 -18.20
N GLY A 327 14.68 64.90 -19.17
CA GLY A 327 15.02 65.13 -20.57
C GLY A 327 14.11 66.15 -21.26
N GLN A 328 12.83 66.22 -20.88
CA GLN A 328 11.87 67.21 -21.42
C GLN A 328 12.08 68.64 -20.89
N ARG A 329 12.65 68.85 -19.70
CA ARG A 329 12.95 70.20 -19.16
C ARG A 329 14.29 70.78 -19.64
N GLY A 330 15.10 69.98 -20.35
CA GLY A 330 16.39 70.37 -20.90
C GLY A 330 16.37 70.70 -22.39
N ARG A 331 15.19 70.70 -23.02
CA ARG A 331 14.93 71.25 -24.35
C ARG A 331 14.10 72.52 -24.22
#